data_AF-A0A329RP50-F1
#
_entry.id   AF-A0A329RP50-F1
#
_cell.length_a   1.000
_cell.length_b   1.000
_cell.length_c   1.000
_cell.angle_alpha   90.00
_cell.angle_beta   90.00
_cell.angle_gamma   90.00
#
_symmetry.space_group_name_H-M   'P 1'
#
loop_
_entity.id
_entity.type
_entity.pdbx_description
1 polymer ?
#
loop_
_entity_poly.entity_id
_entity_poly.type
_entity_poly.pdbx_seq_one_letter_code
_entity_poly.pdbx_strand_id
1 'polypeptide(L)'
;MQEALKPSFQLPNMNEARRDGVVMVVYPKLLASAYATIKLLRNVLHCQLPVEIWFRPDEMKNATILEPLRRLAKVEGNITFQEINDPRAKRFVAKIHAIYHSSFDRVLFLDADNVPVRDPSFLFTSPEFVKTGAIFWPDFWHPDSTIFGIYENALLWELIDMPFVDMFEQESGQLVVDRRRHAAPLALVWFYALHRPDFFSSLRLVWGDKDLFRLAWLKLEIPFTMIQTPPGMAGIIYNSLLRSDFCGLTMVQHDADGEILFLHRNQHKLTGKFTDSAEDSSLQEKVVDAVDVVPDSAERYADPTIWTHLLRFRKESSRRNYAIQSFRLDLDFETNKKCFGRRDVYRNPNFYVQEITAFNFSGLETLLRRFALESTQFSPDA
;
A
#
# COMPACT_ATOMS: atom_id res chain seq x y z
N MET A 1 2.34 -28.49 -8.36
CA MET A 1 3.44 -27.64 -8.84
C MET A 1 4.00 -28.09 -10.18
N GLN A 2 4.30 -29.38 -10.40
CA GLN A 2 4.84 -29.85 -11.68
C GLN A 2 4.01 -29.46 -12.92
N GLU A 3 2.67 -29.49 -12.82
CA GLU A 3 1.79 -29.01 -13.90
C GLU A 3 2.00 -27.53 -14.26
N ALA A 4 2.25 -26.68 -13.26
CA ALA A 4 2.44 -25.24 -13.47
C ALA A 4 3.76 -24.89 -14.16
N LEU A 5 4.72 -25.83 -14.22
CA LEU A 5 5.98 -25.67 -14.95
C LEU A 5 5.85 -26.05 -16.45
N LYS A 6 4.73 -26.63 -16.87
CA LYS A 6 4.51 -26.97 -18.27
C LYS A 6 4.25 -25.71 -19.11
N PRO A 7 4.80 -25.59 -20.33
CA PRO A 7 4.56 -24.43 -21.19
C PRO A 7 3.08 -24.16 -21.52
N SER A 8 2.23 -25.18 -21.46
CA SER A 8 0.79 -25.08 -21.70
C SER A 8 -0.02 -24.60 -20.49
N PHE A 9 0.62 -24.44 -19.33
CA PHE A 9 -0.08 -23.99 -18.13
C PHE A 9 -0.54 -22.55 -18.27
N GLN A 10 -1.83 -22.33 -17.98
CA GLN A 10 -2.43 -21.01 -17.98
C GLN A 10 -3.15 -20.80 -16.65
N LEU A 11 -3.13 -19.55 -16.19
CA LEU A 11 -3.91 -19.14 -15.04
C LEU A 11 -5.41 -19.13 -15.41
N PRO A 12 -6.31 -19.07 -14.40
CA PRO A 12 -7.73 -18.83 -14.64
C PRO A 12 -7.99 -17.48 -15.32
N ASN A 13 -9.10 -17.41 -16.06
CA ASN A 13 -9.64 -16.17 -16.65
C ASN A 13 -8.69 -15.43 -17.61
N MET A 14 -7.80 -16.18 -18.28
CA MET A 14 -6.91 -15.63 -19.30
C MET A 14 -7.67 -15.42 -20.61
N ASN A 15 -7.62 -14.18 -21.12
CA ASN A 15 -8.30 -13.80 -22.35
C ASN A 15 -7.33 -13.79 -23.54
N GLU A 16 -7.84 -13.83 -24.77
CA GLU A 16 -6.99 -13.71 -25.97
C GLU A 16 -6.44 -12.29 -26.13
N ALA A 17 -7.28 -11.27 -25.91
CA ALA A 17 -6.89 -9.87 -25.95
C ALA A 17 -6.23 -9.46 -24.63
N ARG A 18 -5.03 -8.86 -24.72
CA ARG A 18 -4.29 -8.37 -23.54
C ARG A 18 -5.03 -7.21 -22.89
N ARG A 19 -5.36 -7.34 -21.61
CA ARG A 19 -5.99 -6.29 -20.81
C ARG A 19 -5.15 -5.91 -19.61
N ASP A 20 -5.01 -4.60 -19.42
CA ASP A 20 -4.31 -4.00 -18.28
C ASP A 20 -5.34 -3.48 -17.30
N GLY A 21 -5.09 -3.63 -16.01
CA GLY A 21 -6.02 -3.12 -15.02
C GLY A 21 -5.47 -3.11 -13.61
N VAL A 22 -6.21 -2.40 -12.76
CA VAL A 22 -5.94 -2.31 -11.32
C VAL A 22 -6.77 -3.36 -10.60
N VAL A 23 -6.13 -4.13 -9.72
CA VAL A 23 -6.81 -5.11 -8.87
C VAL A 23 -6.70 -4.63 -7.43
N MET A 24 -7.83 -4.50 -6.74
CA MET A 24 -7.91 -4.06 -5.35
C MET A 24 -8.70 -5.08 -4.54
N VAL A 25 -8.25 -5.40 -3.33
CA VAL A 25 -9.03 -6.18 -2.36
C VAL A 25 -9.58 -5.26 -1.29
N VAL A 26 -10.88 -5.38 -1.00
CA VAL A 26 -11.56 -4.57 0.01
C VAL A 26 -12.25 -5.42 1.06
N TYR A 27 -12.28 -4.87 2.27
CA TYR A 27 -13.03 -5.36 3.43
C TYR A 27 -13.56 -4.15 4.21
N PRO A 28 -14.48 -4.30 5.18
CA PRO A 28 -15.24 -3.18 5.75
C PRO A 28 -14.42 -1.96 6.20
N LYS A 29 -13.24 -2.15 6.80
CA LYS A 29 -12.40 -1.02 7.27
C LYS A 29 -11.67 -0.26 6.15
N LEU A 30 -11.62 -0.80 4.94
CA LEU A 30 -10.92 -0.22 3.79
C LEU A 30 -11.86 0.41 2.77
N LEU A 31 -13.17 0.40 2.99
CA LEU A 31 -14.15 0.89 2.01
C LEU A 31 -14.00 2.38 1.72
N ALA A 32 -13.83 3.20 2.76
CA ALA A 32 -13.60 4.64 2.60
C ALA A 32 -12.24 4.92 1.92
N SER A 33 -11.21 4.13 2.25
CA SER A 33 -9.90 4.22 1.59
C SER A 33 -10.00 3.85 0.10
N ALA A 34 -10.67 2.73 -0.24
CA ALA A 34 -10.89 2.33 -1.63
C ALA A 34 -11.67 3.37 -2.42
N TYR A 35 -12.74 3.93 -1.83
CA TYR A 35 -13.54 4.99 -2.46
C TYR A 35 -12.67 6.21 -2.77
N ALA A 36 -11.90 6.68 -1.78
CA ALA A 36 -10.99 7.82 -1.95
C ALA A 36 -9.92 7.58 -3.01
N THR A 37 -9.29 6.40 -2.99
CA THR A 37 -8.25 6.00 -3.96
C THR A 37 -8.81 5.91 -5.38
N ILE A 38 -9.97 5.29 -5.57
CA ILE A 38 -10.59 5.17 -6.92
C ILE A 38 -11.04 6.53 -7.43
N LYS A 39 -11.63 7.38 -6.58
CA LYS A 39 -12.04 8.73 -6.96
C LYS A 39 -10.84 9.61 -7.31
N LEU A 40 -9.73 9.46 -6.59
CA LEU A 40 -8.46 10.09 -6.94
C LEU A 40 -7.97 9.65 -8.33
N LEU A 41 -7.91 8.34 -8.57
CA LEU A 41 -7.47 7.77 -9.86
C LEU A 41 -8.26 8.34 -11.03
N ARG A 42 -9.59 8.45 -10.89
CA ARG A 42 -10.49 8.91 -11.95
C ARG A 42 -10.49 10.43 -12.12
N ASN A 43 -10.65 11.17 -11.02
CA ASN A 43 -11.07 12.58 -11.10
C ASN A 43 -9.91 13.55 -11.01
N VAL A 44 -8.77 13.10 -10.47
CA VAL A 44 -7.57 13.92 -10.29
C VAL A 44 -6.43 13.44 -11.19
N LEU A 45 -6.21 12.12 -11.24
CA LEU A 45 -5.11 11.54 -12.02
C LEU A 45 -5.53 11.16 -13.44
N HIS A 46 -6.83 11.21 -13.75
CA HIS A 46 -7.40 10.85 -15.06
C HIS A 46 -6.99 9.46 -15.57
N CYS A 47 -6.64 8.56 -14.66
CA CYS A 47 -6.25 7.20 -14.96
C CYS A 47 -7.43 6.43 -15.56
N GLN A 48 -7.23 5.86 -16.75
CA GLN A 48 -8.28 5.13 -17.49
C GLN A 48 -8.25 3.62 -17.29
N LEU A 49 -7.30 3.10 -16.50
CA LEU A 49 -7.20 1.67 -16.25
C LEU A 49 -8.49 1.13 -15.62
N PRO A 50 -9.08 0.04 -16.13
CA PRO A 50 -10.21 -0.61 -15.49
C PRO A 50 -9.81 -1.15 -14.11
N VAL A 51 -10.76 -1.17 -13.18
CA VAL A 51 -10.54 -1.62 -11.79
C VAL A 51 -11.38 -2.87 -11.52
N GLU A 52 -10.76 -3.89 -10.96
CA GLU A 52 -11.43 -5.02 -10.34
C GLU A 52 -11.38 -4.88 -8.81
N ILE A 53 -12.55 -4.76 -8.20
CA ILE A 53 -12.73 -4.74 -6.75
C ILE A 53 -13.10 -6.16 -6.30
N TRP A 54 -12.18 -6.80 -5.61
CA TRP A 54 -12.33 -8.13 -5.04
C TRP A 54 -12.73 -8.05 -3.57
N PHE A 55 -13.69 -8.85 -3.15
CA PHE A 55 -14.12 -8.90 -1.75
C PHE A 55 -14.62 -10.29 -1.37
N ARG A 56 -14.59 -10.57 -0.07
CA ARG A 56 -15.15 -11.77 0.53
C ARG A 56 -16.59 -11.52 1.01
N PRO A 57 -17.60 -12.22 0.47
CA PRO A 57 -18.99 -12.02 0.93
C PRO A 57 -19.18 -12.28 2.43
N ASP A 58 -18.47 -13.26 3.00
CA ASP A 58 -18.55 -13.59 4.44
C ASP A 58 -17.96 -12.50 5.37
N GLU A 59 -17.08 -11.64 4.85
CA GLU A 59 -16.57 -10.48 5.59
C GLU A 59 -17.46 -9.23 5.44
N MET A 60 -18.30 -9.20 4.40
CA MET A 60 -19.24 -8.12 4.10
C MET A 60 -20.59 -8.40 4.76
N LYS A 61 -20.65 -8.18 6.09
CA LYS A 61 -21.82 -8.46 6.94
C LYS A 61 -23.16 -7.92 6.43
N ASN A 62 -23.14 -6.85 5.63
CA ASN A 62 -24.31 -6.28 4.99
C ASN A 62 -23.96 -5.95 3.53
N ALA A 63 -24.76 -6.44 2.57
CA ALA A 63 -24.54 -6.18 1.15
C ALA A 63 -24.55 -4.68 0.82
N THR A 64 -25.26 -3.87 1.62
CA THR A 64 -25.33 -2.42 1.43
C THR A 64 -24.01 -1.70 1.76
N ILE A 65 -23.07 -2.35 2.46
CA ILE A 65 -21.79 -1.72 2.82
C ILE A 65 -20.95 -1.37 1.57
N LEU A 66 -21.20 -2.05 0.45
CA LEU A 66 -20.54 -1.79 -0.84
C LEU A 66 -21.25 -0.70 -1.67
N GLU A 67 -22.40 -0.17 -1.23
CA GLU A 67 -23.16 0.82 -2.00
C GLU A 67 -22.36 2.07 -2.38
N PRO A 68 -21.49 2.65 -1.52
CA PRO A 68 -20.66 3.78 -1.94
C PRO A 68 -19.80 3.45 -3.16
N LEU A 69 -19.16 2.28 -3.19
CA LEU A 69 -18.34 1.83 -4.31
C LEU A 69 -19.19 1.47 -5.54
N ARG A 70 -20.37 0.85 -5.34
CA ARG A 70 -21.30 0.51 -6.43
C ARG A 70 -21.86 1.77 -7.11
N ARG A 71 -22.14 2.83 -6.36
CA ARG A 71 -22.55 4.13 -6.90
C ARG A 71 -21.41 4.79 -7.66
N LEU A 72 -20.19 4.78 -7.11
CA LEU A 72 -19.01 5.27 -7.80
C LEU A 72 -18.79 4.56 -9.13
N ALA A 73 -18.93 3.22 -9.16
CA ALA A 73 -18.82 2.43 -10.38
C ALA A 73 -19.83 2.80 -11.48
N LYS A 74 -21.04 3.23 -11.10
CA LYS A 74 -22.06 3.71 -12.06
C LYS A 74 -21.71 5.06 -12.68
N VAL A 75 -20.97 5.89 -11.96
CA VAL A 75 -20.57 7.24 -12.40
C VAL A 75 -19.28 7.19 -13.22
N GLU A 76 -18.25 6.50 -12.72
CA GLU A 76 -16.89 6.54 -13.28
C GLU A 76 -16.62 5.43 -14.34
N GLY A 77 -17.51 4.43 -14.45
CA GLY A 77 -17.37 3.32 -15.40
C GLY A 77 -16.13 2.44 -15.18
N ASN A 78 -16.02 1.34 -15.94
CA ASN A 78 -14.86 0.42 -15.93
C ASN A 78 -14.43 -0.08 -14.53
N ILE A 79 -15.37 -0.20 -13.60
CA ILE A 79 -15.16 -0.76 -12.26
C ILE A 79 -16.05 -2.00 -12.14
N THR A 80 -15.43 -3.14 -11.87
CA THR A 80 -16.11 -4.44 -11.73
C THR A 80 -15.92 -4.99 -10.32
N PHE A 81 -16.84 -5.85 -9.90
CA PHE A 81 -16.87 -6.44 -8.56
C PHE A 81 -16.74 -7.96 -8.67
N GLN A 82 -15.84 -8.54 -7.90
CA GLN A 82 -15.52 -9.96 -7.94
C GLN A 82 -15.59 -10.57 -6.53
N GLU A 83 -16.34 -11.65 -6.39
CA GLU A 83 -16.50 -12.34 -5.10
C GLU A 83 -15.44 -13.42 -4.90
N ILE A 84 -14.79 -13.41 -3.74
CA ILE A 84 -13.86 -14.45 -3.30
C ILE A 84 -14.65 -15.50 -2.54
N ASN A 85 -15.03 -16.57 -3.23
CA ASN A 85 -15.78 -17.70 -2.66
C ASN A 85 -14.89 -18.83 -2.13
N ASP A 86 -13.57 -18.79 -2.37
CA ASP A 86 -12.65 -19.78 -1.79
C ASP A 86 -12.52 -19.57 -0.27
N PRO A 87 -12.92 -20.54 0.58
CA PRO A 87 -12.89 -20.39 2.04
C PRO A 87 -11.48 -20.27 2.61
N ARG A 88 -10.44 -20.61 1.83
CA ARG A 88 -9.03 -20.53 2.24
C ARG A 88 -8.43 -19.15 1.98
N ALA A 89 -8.99 -18.38 1.04
CA ALA A 89 -8.49 -17.07 0.63
C ALA A 89 -8.86 -15.96 1.62
N LYS A 90 -8.40 -16.09 2.87
CA LYS A 90 -8.66 -15.15 3.98
C LYS A 90 -7.46 -14.24 4.22
N ARG A 91 -7.70 -13.05 4.77
CA ARG A 91 -6.63 -12.09 5.13
C ARG A 91 -5.67 -11.85 3.95
N PHE A 92 -4.38 -12.01 4.16
CA PHE A 92 -3.31 -11.85 3.17
C PHE A 92 -3.48 -12.70 1.90
N VAL A 93 -4.12 -13.87 2.01
CA VAL A 93 -4.34 -14.77 0.86
C VAL A 93 -5.37 -14.19 -0.12
N ALA A 94 -6.26 -13.30 0.33
CA ALA A 94 -7.26 -12.68 -0.55
C ALA A 94 -6.61 -11.87 -1.69
N LYS A 95 -5.49 -11.17 -1.42
CA LYS A 95 -4.68 -10.47 -2.42
C LYS A 95 -4.15 -11.42 -3.49
N ILE A 96 -3.55 -12.52 -3.03
CA ILE A 96 -2.99 -13.54 -3.92
C ILE A 96 -4.10 -14.14 -4.79
N HIS A 97 -5.28 -14.40 -4.21
CA HIS A 97 -6.44 -14.91 -4.94
C HIS A 97 -6.90 -13.94 -6.02
N ALA A 98 -7.04 -12.66 -5.68
CA ALA A 98 -7.45 -11.63 -6.63
C ALA A 98 -6.47 -11.52 -7.81
N ILE A 99 -5.16 -11.51 -7.56
CA ILE A 99 -4.15 -11.48 -8.62
C ILE A 99 -4.18 -12.77 -9.44
N TYR A 100 -4.32 -13.93 -8.80
CA TYR A 100 -4.30 -15.23 -9.47
C TYR A 100 -5.52 -15.43 -10.38
N HIS A 101 -6.69 -14.91 -9.99
CA HIS A 101 -7.98 -15.10 -10.67
C HIS A 101 -8.49 -13.86 -11.45
N SER A 102 -7.72 -12.77 -11.50
CA SER A 102 -8.10 -11.56 -12.25
C SER A 102 -8.47 -11.85 -13.72
N SER A 103 -9.32 -11.01 -14.33
CA SER A 103 -9.59 -11.07 -15.77
C SER A 103 -8.55 -10.28 -16.62
N PHE A 104 -7.66 -9.52 -15.97
CA PHE A 104 -6.60 -8.76 -16.64
C PHE A 104 -5.36 -9.61 -16.86
N ASP A 105 -4.74 -9.55 -18.04
CA ASP A 105 -3.47 -10.22 -18.32
C ASP A 105 -2.30 -9.53 -17.62
N ARG A 106 -2.35 -8.20 -17.48
CA ARG A 106 -1.34 -7.41 -16.79
C ARG A 106 -1.99 -6.64 -15.64
N VAL A 107 -1.57 -6.96 -14.43
CA VAL A 107 -2.19 -6.47 -13.20
C VAL A 107 -1.26 -5.49 -12.51
N LEU A 108 -1.77 -4.31 -12.20
CA LEU A 108 -1.29 -3.49 -11.10
C LEU A 108 -2.15 -3.86 -9.89
N PHE A 109 -1.60 -4.64 -8.96
CA PHE A 109 -2.27 -4.80 -7.68
C PHE A 109 -2.01 -3.54 -6.85
N LEU A 110 -3.06 -3.04 -6.18
CA LEU A 110 -2.99 -1.85 -5.34
C LEU A 110 -3.85 -2.07 -4.10
N ASP A 111 -3.24 -2.06 -2.92
CA ASP A 111 -3.99 -2.07 -1.65
C ASP A 111 -4.88 -0.82 -1.57
N ALA A 112 -6.05 -0.96 -0.93
CA ALA A 112 -7.08 0.09 -0.95
C ALA A 112 -6.67 1.39 -0.26
N ASP A 113 -5.71 1.32 0.65
CA ASP A 113 -5.09 2.42 1.39
C ASP A 113 -3.73 2.82 0.82
N ASN A 114 -3.41 2.39 -0.41
CA ASN A 114 -2.23 2.78 -1.15
C ASN A 114 -2.59 3.68 -2.33
N VAL A 115 -2.16 4.94 -2.28
CA VAL A 115 -2.54 5.96 -3.26
C VAL A 115 -1.37 6.36 -4.14
N PRO A 116 -1.54 6.42 -5.47
CA PRO A 116 -0.53 6.99 -6.33
C PRO A 116 -0.58 8.53 -6.31
N VAL A 117 0.57 9.18 -6.47
CA VAL A 117 0.67 10.65 -6.58
C VAL A 117 0.60 11.15 -8.03
N ARG A 118 0.65 10.23 -9.01
CA ARG A 118 0.55 10.47 -10.46
C ARG A 118 -0.07 9.25 -11.15
N ASP A 119 -0.59 9.38 -12.38
CA ASP A 119 -1.20 8.25 -13.11
C ASP A 119 -0.22 7.05 -13.18
N PRO A 120 -0.56 5.88 -12.62
CA PRO A 120 0.33 4.71 -12.61
C PRO A 120 0.30 3.90 -13.92
N SER A 121 -0.51 4.28 -14.92
CA SER A 121 -0.67 3.53 -16.18
C SER A 121 0.64 3.31 -16.96
N PHE A 122 1.57 4.27 -16.85
CA PHE A 122 2.88 4.19 -17.49
C PHE A 122 3.72 2.98 -17.04
N LEU A 123 3.41 2.37 -15.88
CA LEU A 123 4.13 1.19 -15.38
C LEU A 123 4.05 0.02 -16.35
N PHE A 124 2.97 -0.12 -17.13
CA PHE A 124 2.81 -1.21 -18.11
C PHE A 124 3.66 -1.03 -19.37
N THR A 125 4.22 0.16 -19.58
CA THR A 125 5.08 0.51 -20.72
C THR A 125 6.48 0.91 -20.27
N SER A 126 6.78 0.89 -18.98
CA SER A 126 8.10 1.23 -18.47
C SER A 126 9.16 0.23 -18.95
N PRO A 127 10.43 0.67 -19.13
CA PRO A 127 11.52 -0.23 -19.53
C PRO A 127 11.66 -1.46 -18.64
N GLU A 128 11.46 -1.29 -17.33
CA GLU A 128 11.52 -2.32 -16.31
C GLU A 128 10.45 -3.39 -16.56
N PHE A 129 9.20 -2.97 -16.75
CA PHE A 129 8.10 -3.90 -16.97
C PHE A 129 8.18 -4.57 -18.34
N VAL A 130 8.55 -3.85 -19.39
CA VAL A 130 8.73 -4.46 -20.72
C VAL A 130 9.81 -5.55 -20.65
N LYS A 131 10.93 -5.26 -19.98
CA LYS A 131 12.05 -6.21 -19.83
C LYS A 131 11.64 -7.45 -19.04
N THR A 132 11.12 -7.29 -17.83
CA THR A 132 10.93 -8.43 -16.90
C THR A 132 9.49 -8.92 -16.84
N GLY A 133 8.52 -8.03 -17.04
CA GLY A 133 7.09 -8.28 -16.86
C GLY A 133 6.66 -8.37 -15.40
N ALA A 134 7.54 -8.03 -14.45
CA ALA A 134 7.25 -8.01 -13.03
C ALA A 134 8.01 -6.85 -12.35
N ILE A 135 7.30 -5.95 -11.67
CA ILE A 135 7.87 -4.88 -10.84
C ILE A 135 7.39 -5.06 -9.41
N PHE A 136 8.35 -5.14 -8.49
CA PHE A 136 8.16 -5.21 -7.04
C PHE A 136 8.84 -4.04 -6.35
N TRP A 137 8.35 -3.71 -5.16
CA TRP A 137 8.87 -2.62 -4.36
C TRP A 137 9.52 -3.12 -3.07
N PRO A 138 10.58 -2.45 -2.58
CA PRO A 138 11.18 -2.77 -1.30
C PRO A 138 10.25 -2.32 -0.17
N ASP A 139 10.26 -3.10 0.91
CA ASP A 139 9.76 -2.72 2.22
C ASP A 139 10.89 -2.04 3.04
N PHE A 140 10.59 -1.62 4.27
CA PHE A 140 11.56 -1.06 5.21
C PHE A 140 12.63 -2.05 5.64
N TRP A 141 12.39 -3.35 5.50
CA TRP A 141 13.24 -4.37 6.09
C TRP A 141 14.26 -4.93 5.11
N HIS A 142 15.50 -4.94 5.57
CA HIS A 142 16.64 -5.61 4.97
C HIS A 142 17.06 -6.76 5.91
N PRO A 143 17.70 -7.84 5.43
CA PRO A 143 18.20 -8.90 6.30
C PRO A 143 18.96 -8.39 7.52
N ASP A 144 19.81 -7.36 7.40
CA ASP A 144 20.56 -6.79 8.53
C ASP A 144 19.69 -6.05 9.59
N SER A 145 18.44 -5.72 9.27
CA SER A 145 17.60 -4.87 10.12
C SER A 145 16.11 -5.28 10.12
N THR A 146 15.80 -6.53 9.77
CA THR A 146 14.42 -7.00 9.69
C THR A 146 13.82 -7.28 11.07
N ILE A 147 12.51 -7.06 11.19
CA ILE A 147 11.72 -7.45 12.36
C ILE A 147 10.94 -8.75 12.13
N PHE A 148 11.06 -9.37 10.95
CA PHE A 148 10.29 -10.54 10.53
C PHE A 148 11.11 -11.83 10.43
N GLY A 149 12.39 -11.80 10.80
CA GLY A 149 13.19 -13.02 10.94
C GLY A 149 13.84 -13.53 9.66
N ILE A 150 13.82 -12.74 8.57
CA ILE A 150 14.41 -13.11 7.27
C ILE A 150 15.90 -12.71 7.22
N TYR A 151 16.70 -13.32 8.09
CA TYR A 151 18.16 -13.16 8.14
C TYR A 151 18.86 -14.19 7.25
N GLU A 152 20.18 -14.08 7.06
CA GLU A 152 20.98 -15.01 6.26
C GLU A 152 20.84 -16.49 6.70
N ASN A 153 20.83 -16.74 8.00
CA ASN A 153 20.75 -18.09 8.58
C ASN A 153 19.32 -18.52 8.96
N ALA A 154 18.30 -17.89 8.41
CA ALA A 154 16.91 -18.25 8.70
C ALA A 154 16.55 -19.63 8.14
N LEU A 155 15.81 -20.44 8.93
CA LEU A 155 15.26 -21.73 8.50
C LEU A 155 14.40 -21.63 7.23
N LEU A 156 13.92 -20.42 6.90
CA LEU A 156 13.23 -20.10 5.65
C LEU A 156 13.98 -20.66 4.43
N TRP A 157 15.29 -20.41 4.34
CA TRP A 157 16.09 -20.74 3.16
C TRP A 157 16.23 -22.25 2.96
N GLU A 158 16.41 -22.99 4.05
CA GLU A 158 16.39 -24.46 4.04
C GLU A 158 15.00 -25.00 3.68
N LEU A 159 13.93 -24.43 4.24
CA LEU A 159 12.56 -24.88 4.01
C LEU A 159 12.15 -24.77 2.54
N ILE A 160 12.53 -23.68 1.88
CA ILE A 160 12.22 -23.46 0.45
C ILE A 160 13.32 -23.98 -0.47
N ASP A 161 14.37 -24.58 0.08
CA ASP A 161 15.52 -25.15 -0.64
C ASP A 161 16.15 -24.11 -1.58
N MET A 162 16.61 -22.99 -1.01
CA MET A 162 17.26 -21.91 -1.72
C MET A 162 18.45 -21.36 -0.94
N PRO A 163 19.49 -20.85 -1.62
CA PRO A 163 20.51 -20.04 -0.96
C PRO A 163 19.93 -18.72 -0.46
N PHE A 164 20.56 -18.14 0.57
CA PHE A 164 20.30 -16.78 1.01
C PHE A 164 20.49 -15.78 -0.14
N VAL A 165 19.61 -14.78 -0.19
CA VAL A 165 19.69 -13.66 -1.14
C VAL A 165 19.68 -12.35 -0.37
N ASP A 166 20.79 -11.61 -0.46
CA ASP A 166 20.95 -10.30 0.15
C ASP A 166 20.19 -9.22 -0.65
N MET A 167 18.96 -8.94 -0.22
CA MET A 167 18.10 -7.92 -0.80
C MET A 167 17.02 -7.46 0.18
N PHE A 168 16.42 -6.30 -0.07
CA PHE A 168 15.24 -5.86 0.65
C PHE A 168 14.10 -6.90 0.57
N GLU A 169 13.38 -7.04 1.68
CA GLU A 169 12.07 -7.67 1.67
C GLU A 169 11.13 -6.90 0.75
N GLN A 170 10.16 -7.59 0.16
CA GLN A 170 9.23 -6.98 -0.79
C GLN A 170 8.04 -6.36 -0.06
N GLU A 171 7.60 -5.14 -0.34
CA GLU A 171 6.25 -4.69 0.03
C GLU A 171 5.24 -5.17 -1.03
N SER A 172 4.14 -5.80 -0.60
CA SER A 172 3.10 -6.33 -1.49
C SER A 172 1.88 -5.42 -1.63
N GLY A 173 1.88 -4.26 -0.96
CA GLY A 173 0.86 -3.22 -1.10
C GLY A 173 0.68 -2.68 -2.51
N GLN A 174 1.67 -2.91 -3.37
CA GLN A 174 1.55 -2.76 -4.81
C GLN A 174 2.58 -3.63 -5.52
N LEU A 175 2.18 -4.17 -6.67
CA LEU A 175 3.04 -4.92 -7.58
C LEU A 175 2.47 -4.83 -8.99
N VAL A 176 3.33 -4.93 -10.00
CA VAL A 176 2.90 -4.99 -11.40
C VAL A 176 3.36 -6.31 -11.99
N VAL A 177 2.45 -7.13 -12.51
CA VAL A 177 2.79 -8.46 -13.04
C VAL A 177 2.04 -8.75 -14.34
N ASP A 178 2.77 -9.21 -15.35
CA ASP A 178 2.24 -9.91 -16.52
C ASP A 178 1.93 -11.36 -16.13
N ARG A 179 0.65 -11.65 -15.95
CA ARG A 179 0.15 -12.96 -15.52
C ARG A 179 0.39 -14.06 -16.55
N ARG A 180 0.46 -13.73 -17.84
CA ARG A 180 0.79 -14.71 -18.90
C ARG A 180 2.23 -15.16 -18.80
N ARG A 181 3.14 -14.20 -18.66
CA ARG A 181 4.58 -14.45 -18.53
C ARG A 181 4.95 -15.15 -17.21
N HIS A 182 4.13 -14.95 -16.17
CA HIS A 182 4.43 -15.38 -14.80
C HIS A 182 3.42 -16.37 -14.22
N ALA A 183 2.78 -17.19 -15.06
CA ALA A 183 1.83 -18.20 -14.59
C ALA A 183 2.45 -19.18 -13.57
N ALA A 184 3.67 -19.65 -13.83
CA ALA A 184 4.39 -20.59 -12.96
C ALA A 184 4.77 -19.95 -11.60
N PRO A 185 5.42 -18.77 -11.52
CA PRO A 185 5.64 -18.08 -10.26
C PRO A 185 4.36 -17.80 -9.48
N LEU A 186 3.29 -17.32 -10.13
CA LEU A 186 2.01 -17.06 -9.47
C LEU A 186 1.38 -18.34 -8.89
N ALA A 187 1.51 -19.47 -9.57
CA ALA A 187 1.09 -20.78 -9.03
C ALA A 187 1.94 -21.22 -7.82
N LEU A 188 3.22 -20.85 -7.80
CA LEU A 188 4.08 -21.10 -6.64
C LEU A 188 3.73 -20.19 -5.45
N VAL A 189 3.43 -18.91 -5.69
CA VAL A 189 2.89 -18.02 -4.63
C VAL A 189 1.59 -18.58 -4.06
N TRP A 190 0.68 -19.03 -4.94
CA TRP A 190 -0.57 -19.67 -4.55
C TRP A 190 -0.33 -20.92 -3.71
N PHE A 191 0.64 -21.75 -4.10
CA PHE A 191 1.06 -22.92 -3.33
C PHE A 191 1.61 -22.53 -1.95
N TYR A 192 2.54 -21.57 -1.87
CA TYR A 192 3.11 -21.10 -0.61
C TYR A 192 2.05 -20.60 0.37
N ALA A 193 1.05 -19.88 -0.13
CA ALA A 193 0.00 -19.30 0.69
C ALA A 193 -1.06 -20.31 1.19
N LEU A 194 -1.24 -21.42 0.48
CA LEU A 194 -2.33 -22.38 0.73
C LEU A 194 -1.87 -23.77 1.16
N HIS A 195 -0.59 -24.09 1.03
CA HIS A 195 -0.05 -25.37 1.41
C HIS A 195 -0.33 -25.66 2.89
N ARG A 196 -0.64 -26.92 3.19
CA ARG A 196 -0.86 -27.41 4.56
C ARG A 196 0.03 -28.62 4.81
N PRO A 197 0.69 -28.69 5.98
CA PRO A 197 0.68 -27.69 7.08
C PRO A 197 1.34 -26.36 6.69
N ASP A 198 0.86 -25.26 7.29
CA ASP A 198 1.37 -23.90 7.02
C ASP A 198 2.65 -23.67 7.85
N PHE A 199 3.79 -24.08 7.28
CA PHE A 199 5.10 -23.92 7.92
C PHE A 199 5.54 -22.46 8.04
N PHE A 200 5.21 -21.60 7.08
CA PHE A 200 5.60 -20.19 7.14
C PHE A 200 5.02 -19.48 8.35
N SER A 201 3.71 -19.64 8.59
CA SER A 201 3.06 -19.01 9.75
C SER A 201 3.41 -19.72 11.06
N SER A 202 3.42 -21.06 11.07
CA SER A 202 3.65 -21.83 12.31
C SER A 202 5.06 -21.66 12.86
N LEU A 203 6.05 -21.51 11.97
CA LEU A 203 7.46 -21.30 12.33
C LEU A 203 7.88 -19.81 12.27
N ARG A 204 6.95 -18.90 11.93
CA ARG A 204 7.17 -17.44 11.83
C ARG A 204 8.33 -17.08 10.87
N LEU A 205 8.36 -17.70 9.71
CA LEU A 205 9.44 -17.55 8.72
C LEU A 205 9.20 -16.43 7.71
N VAL A 206 7.93 -16.08 7.47
CA VAL A 206 7.49 -14.98 6.60
C VAL A 206 6.27 -14.31 7.22
N TRP A 207 6.12 -13.00 7.02
CA TRP A 207 4.95 -12.25 7.46
C TRP A 207 3.91 -12.09 6.34
N GLY A 208 2.91 -12.97 6.32
CA GLY A 208 1.80 -12.89 5.37
C GLY A 208 2.20 -13.16 3.92
N ASP A 209 1.63 -12.41 2.99
CA ASP A 209 1.85 -12.54 1.54
C ASP A 209 3.09 -11.79 1.03
N LYS A 210 3.56 -10.85 1.84
CA LYS A 210 4.57 -9.84 1.54
C LYS A 210 5.76 -10.37 0.70
N ASP A 211 6.53 -11.31 1.25
CA ASP A 211 7.73 -11.86 0.59
C ASP A 211 7.42 -13.05 -0.33
N LEU A 212 6.20 -13.61 -0.30
CA LEU A 212 5.88 -14.83 -1.05
C LEU A 212 6.06 -14.63 -2.56
N PHE A 213 5.77 -13.44 -3.06
CA PHE A 213 5.97 -13.07 -4.47
C PHE A 213 7.46 -13.11 -4.84
N ARG A 214 8.34 -12.34 -4.18
CA ARG A 214 9.78 -12.38 -4.51
C ARG A 214 10.37 -13.78 -4.32
N LEU A 215 9.96 -14.53 -3.29
CA LEU A 215 10.49 -15.87 -3.03
C LEU A 215 10.14 -16.83 -4.16
N ALA A 216 8.92 -16.77 -4.69
CA ALA A 216 8.51 -17.60 -5.82
C ALA A 216 9.28 -17.28 -7.10
N TRP A 217 9.57 -16.00 -7.36
CA TRP A 217 10.37 -15.59 -8.52
C TRP A 217 11.83 -16.02 -8.38
N LEU A 218 12.41 -15.84 -7.19
CA LEU A 218 13.78 -16.28 -6.89
C LEU A 218 13.91 -17.82 -6.98
N LYS A 219 12.95 -18.58 -6.43
CA LYS A 219 12.97 -20.06 -6.48
C LYS A 219 12.96 -20.60 -7.91
N LEU A 220 12.25 -19.93 -8.80
CA LEU A 220 12.11 -20.33 -10.20
C LEU A 220 13.11 -19.64 -11.13
N GLU A 221 14.05 -18.86 -10.57
CA GLU A 221 15.06 -18.11 -11.33
C GLU A 221 14.46 -17.21 -12.42
N ILE A 222 13.26 -16.67 -12.16
CA ILE A 222 12.55 -15.81 -13.12
C ILE A 222 12.94 -14.34 -12.86
N PRO A 223 13.36 -13.59 -13.90
CA PRO A 223 13.74 -12.20 -13.72
C PRO A 223 12.55 -11.33 -13.32
N PHE A 224 12.77 -10.44 -12.37
CA PHE A 224 11.85 -9.37 -11.98
C PHE A 224 12.65 -8.10 -11.71
N THR A 225 11.96 -6.97 -11.69
CA THR A 225 12.54 -5.69 -11.29
C THR A 225 12.16 -5.42 -9.84
N MET A 226 13.15 -5.34 -8.95
CA MET A 226 12.99 -4.73 -7.64
C MET A 226 13.35 -3.24 -7.73
N ILE A 227 12.44 -2.35 -7.34
CA ILE A 227 12.75 -0.91 -7.25
C ILE A 227 13.92 -0.68 -6.30
N GLN A 228 14.89 0.11 -6.78
CA GLN A 228 16.19 0.27 -6.13
C GLN A 228 16.21 1.38 -5.08
N THR A 229 15.26 2.32 -5.15
CA THR A 229 15.17 3.42 -4.19
C THR A 229 14.53 2.91 -2.90
N PRO A 230 15.22 3.00 -1.74
CA PRO A 230 14.65 2.58 -0.47
C PRO A 230 13.36 3.35 -0.16
N PRO A 231 12.42 2.74 0.59
CA PRO A 231 11.20 3.42 0.95
C PRO A 231 11.47 4.63 1.86
N GLY A 232 10.69 5.69 1.67
CA GLY A 232 10.60 6.81 2.59
C GLY A 232 9.38 6.66 3.50
N MET A 233 9.08 7.70 4.27
CA MET A 233 7.85 7.75 5.07
C MET A 233 7.23 9.14 5.05
N ALA A 234 5.90 9.18 5.03
CA ALA A 234 5.11 10.37 5.29
C ALA A 234 4.56 10.29 6.72
N GLY A 235 4.57 11.42 7.41
CA GLY A 235 4.30 11.44 8.82
C GLY A 235 4.30 12.84 9.43
N ILE A 236 4.36 12.86 10.74
CA ILE A 236 4.39 14.08 11.56
C ILE A 236 5.70 14.18 12.34
N ILE A 237 6.16 15.41 12.54
CA ILE A 237 7.27 15.68 13.44
C ILE A 237 6.69 15.99 14.82
N TYR A 238 7.10 15.20 15.81
CA TYR A 238 6.78 15.40 17.20
C TYR A 238 7.98 16.03 17.91
N ASN A 239 7.81 17.27 18.41
CA ASN A 239 8.86 18.00 19.11
C ASN A 239 8.71 17.83 20.63
N SER A 240 9.82 17.53 21.29
CA SER A 240 9.97 17.53 22.75
C SER A 240 11.10 18.51 23.13
N LEU A 241 11.22 18.85 24.41
CA LEU A 241 12.16 19.86 24.94
C LEU A 241 13.60 19.76 24.37
N LEU A 242 14.09 18.56 24.07
CA LEU A 242 15.47 18.34 23.60
C LEU A 242 15.57 17.50 22.31
N ARG A 243 14.45 17.08 21.72
CA ARG A 243 14.43 16.09 20.63
C ARG A 243 13.26 16.28 19.68
N SER A 244 13.52 16.11 18.39
CA SER A 244 12.50 16.05 17.32
C SER A 244 12.43 14.64 16.75
N ASP A 245 11.29 13.98 16.95
CA ASP A 245 11.03 12.62 16.47
C ASP A 245 10.15 12.66 15.23
N PHE A 246 10.51 11.89 14.21
CA PHE A 246 9.66 11.70 13.04
C PHE A 246 8.75 10.48 13.24
N CYS A 247 7.44 10.68 13.37
CA CYS A 247 6.45 9.62 13.40
C CYS A 247 5.86 9.37 12.01
N GLY A 248 6.41 8.40 11.29
CA GLY A 248 5.89 7.92 10.01
C GLY A 248 4.69 7.00 10.19
N LEU A 249 3.63 7.31 9.45
CA LEU A 249 2.34 6.61 9.46
C LEU A 249 1.94 6.08 8.07
N THR A 250 2.75 6.41 7.06
CA THR A 250 2.52 6.09 5.67
C THR A 250 3.86 5.79 5.00
N MET A 251 3.97 4.66 4.32
CA MET A 251 5.16 4.32 3.54
C MET A 251 5.16 5.11 2.24
N VAL A 252 6.32 5.66 1.87
CA VAL A 252 6.54 6.38 0.61
C VAL A 252 7.36 5.50 -0.30
N GLN A 253 6.85 5.22 -1.49
CA GLN A 253 7.50 4.36 -2.46
C GLN A 253 7.68 5.07 -3.80
N HIS A 254 8.73 4.66 -4.50
CA HIS A 254 9.26 5.39 -5.64
C HIS A 254 9.12 4.57 -6.93
N ASP A 255 9.22 5.22 -8.07
CA ASP A 255 9.43 4.54 -9.35
C ASP A 255 10.91 4.17 -9.57
N ALA A 256 11.22 3.70 -10.78
CA ALA A 256 12.58 3.31 -11.18
C ALA A 256 13.55 4.50 -11.27
N ASP A 257 13.05 5.72 -11.52
CA ASP A 257 13.83 6.96 -11.57
C ASP A 257 14.10 7.53 -10.17
N GLY A 258 13.43 6.98 -9.14
CA GLY A 258 13.54 7.41 -7.76
C GLY A 258 12.63 8.56 -7.38
N GLU A 259 11.63 8.86 -8.23
CA GLU A 259 10.58 9.82 -7.95
C GLU A 259 9.45 9.16 -7.15
N ILE A 260 8.82 9.92 -6.26
CA ILE A 260 7.73 9.41 -5.42
C ILE A 260 6.56 9.02 -6.31
N LEU A 261 6.04 7.81 -6.13
CA LEU A 261 4.90 7.30 -6.88
C LEU A 261 3.75 6.89 -5.98
N PHE A 262 4.00 6.24 -4.84
CA PHE A 262 2.97 5.66 -3.98
C PHE A 262 3.09 6.13 -2.52
N LEU A 263 1.94 6.36 -1.89
CA LEU A 263 1.79 6.66 -0.47
C LEU A 263 0.86 5.60 0.17
N HIS A 264 1.44 4.64 0.87
CA HIS A 264 0.72 3.50 1.45
C HIS A 264 0.43 3.76 2.94
N ARG A 265 -0.84 4.03 3.30
CA ARG A 265 -1.31 4.36 4.66
C ARG A 265 -1.39 3.13 5.59
N ASN A 266 -0.24 2.47 5.80
CA ASN A 266 -0.14 1.21 6.53
C ASN A 266 -0.40 1.30 8.06
N GLN A 267 -0.33 2.49 8.69
CA GLN A 267 -0.61 2.66 10.14
C GLN A 267 -1.95 3.33 10.47
N HIS A 268 -2.48 4.17 9.58
CA HIS A 268 -3.66 4.99 9.86
C HIS A 268 -4.51 5.14 8.60
N LYS A 269 -5.55 4.30 8.50
CA LYS A 269 -6.45 4.17 7.34
C LYS A 269 -7.49 5.28 7.33
N LEU A 270 -7.97 5.64 6.14
CA LEU A 270 -9.10 6.57 6.02
C LEU A 270 -10.38 5.84 6.40
N THR A 271 -11.13 6.42 7.32
CA THR A 271 -12.42 5.90 7.77
C THR A 271 -13.59 6.74 7.25
N GLY A 272 -13.35 7.99 6.88
CA GLY A 272 -14.38 8.96 6.53
C GLY A 272 -15.23 9.41 7.73
N LYS A 273 -14.86 9.02 8.96
CA LYS A 273 -15.61 9.33 10.18
C LYS A 273 -14.89 10.40 11.01
N PHE A 274 -15.67 11.23 11.69
CA PHE A 274 -15.15 12.13 12.71
C PHE A 274 -14.73 11.30 13.94
N THR A 275 -13.58 11.63 14.52
CA THR A 275 -13.15 11.07 15.79
C THR A 275 -13.70 11.92 16.92
N ASP A 276 -14.33 11.28 17.93
CA ASP A 276 -14.93 11.96 19.09
C ASP A 276 -13.93 12.78 19.93
N SER A 277 -12.61 12.61 19.71
CA SER A 277 -11.54 13.24 20.48
C SER A 277 -10.81 14.39 19.75
N ALA A 278 -11.22 14.77 18.54
CA ALA A 278 -10.63 15.90 17.83
C ALA A 278 -11.34 17.20 18.21
N GLU A 279 -11.12 17.67 19.45
CA GLU A 279 -11.20 19.11 19.70
C GLU A 279 -10.02 19.73 18.94
N ASP A 280 -10.37 20.39 17.84
CA ASP A 280 -9.46 21.02 16.88
C ASP A 280 -8.64 22.11 17.58
N SER A 281 -7.46 21.75 18.06
CA SER A 281 -6.50 22.68 18.69
C SER A 281 -5.82 23.61 17.69
N SER A 282 -6.23 23.60 16.40
CA SER A 282 -5.73 24.53 15.38
C SER A 282 -6.32 25.94 15.49
N LEU A 283 -7.28 26.18 16.40
CA LEU A 283 -7.79 27.51 16.73
C LEU A 283 -7.06 28.11 17.95
N GLN A 284 -5.77 28.43 17.82
CA GLN A 284 -5.22 29.54 18.62
C GLN A 284 -5.65 30.85 17.96
N GLU A 285 -6.81 31.35 18.38
CA GLU A 285 -7.26 32.72 18.11
C GLU A 285 -6.17 33.71 18.55
N LYS A 286 -5.47 34.30 17.57
CA LYS A 286 -4.85 35.61 17.78
C LYS A 286 -5.98 36.62 17.82
N VAL A 287 -6.27 37.12 19.03
CA VAL A 287 -7.10 38.30 19.27
C VAL A 287 -6.55 39.45 18.43
N VAL A 288 -7.30 39.85 17.41
CA VAL A 288 -7.16 41.14 16.75
C VAL A 288 -8.58 41.63 16.49
N ASP A 289 -8.96 42.71 17.18
CA ASP A 289 -10.21 43.43 16.99
C ASP A 289 -10.35 43.88 15.53
N ALA A 290 -11.41 43.43 14.83
CA ALA A 290 -12.22 44.21 13.88
C ALA A 290 -13.14 43.35 12.99
N VAL A 291 -14.44 43.65 13.10
CA VAL A 291 -15.54 43.56 12.11
C VAL A 291 -15.94 42.17 11.59
N ASP A 292 -17.20 41.85 11.87
CA ASP A 292 -17.95 40.67 11.42
C ASP A 292 -17.77 40.37 9.92
N VAL A 293 -16.94 39.36 9.65
CA VAL A 293 -17.05 38.51 8.48
C VAL A 293 -17.30 37.11 9.02
N VAL A 294 -18.53 36.62 8.89
CA VAL A 294 -18.86 35.21 9.15
C VAL A 294 -17.97 34.38 8.21
N PRO A 295 -17.01 33.59 8.72
CA PRO A 295 -16.24 32.72 7.85
C PRO A 295 -17.21 31.67 7.32
N ASP A 296 -17.24 31.52 6.00
CA ASP A 296 -17.82 30.37 5.34
C ASP A 296 -17.39 29.11 6.10
N SER A 297 -18.35 28.25 6.43
CA SER A 297 -18.21 27.08 7.30
C SER A 297 -16.83 26.42 7.18
N ALA A 298 -16.03 26.43 8.25
CA ALA A 298 -14.78 25.68 8.31
C ALA A 298 -15.06 24.24 7.86
N GLU A 299 -14.55 23.84 6.69
CA GLU A 299 -14.78 22.52 6.12
C GLU A 299 -14.29 21.48 7.12
N ARG A 300 -15.23 20.83 7.82
CA ARG A 300 -14.91 19.84 8.84
C ARG A 300 -14.45 18.57 8.13
N TYR A 301 -13.15 18.28 8.18
CA TYR A 301 -12.60 17.06 7.57
C TYR A 301 -12.60 15.90 8.57
N ALA A 302 -13.12 14.75 8.13
CA ALA A 302 -12.97 13.48 8.85
C ALA A 302 -11.53 12.94 8.73
N ASP A 303 -11.15 12.08 9.69
CA ASP A 303 -9.78 11.57 9.90
C ASP A 303 -8.74 12.70 10.17
N PRO A 304 -7.67 12.48 10.95
CA PRO A 304 -6.62 13.46 11.18
C PRO A 304 -5.70 13.65 9.95
N THR A 305 -5.11 14.85 9.83
CA THR A 305 -3.99 15.13 8.91
C THR A 305 -2.73 14.46 9.46
N ILE A 306 -2.11 13.56 8.71
CA ILE A 306 -0.92 12.81 9.15
C ILE A 306 0.30 12.98 8.23
N TRP A 307 0.17 13.71 7.12
CA TRP A 307 1.27 14.00 6.20
C TRP A 307 1.69 15.46 6.32
N THR A 308 2.50 15.78 7.33
CA THR A 308 3.10 17.13 7.41
C THR A 308 4.51 17.14 6.83
N HIS A 309 5.24 16.03 6.95
CA HIS A 309 6.61 15.89 6.51
C HIS A 309 6.86 14.54 5.84
N LEU A 310 7.85 14.51 4.96
CA LEU A 310 8.45 13.29 4.43
C LEU A 310 9.83 13.06 5.03
N LEU A 311 10.07 11.85 5.55
CA LEU A 311 11.39 11.34 5.88
C LEU A 311 11.95 10.57 4.69
N ARG A 312 13.11 11.00 4.19
CA ARG A 312 13.76 10.40 3.02
C ARG A 312 15.19 9.98 3.33
N PHE A 313 15.61 8.90 2.69
CA PHE A 313 16.99 8.44 2.73
C PHE A 313 17.83 9.22 1.71
N ARG A 314 19.03 9.67 2.11
CA ARG A 314 19.94 10.40 1.22
C ARG A 314 20.50 9.45 0.17
N LYS A 315 20.53 9.88 -1.10
CA LYS A 315 21.03 9.09 -2.23
C LYS A 315 22.53 8.76 -2.08
N GLU A 316 23.27 9.62 -1.38
CA GLU A 316 24.71 9.50 -1.13
C GLU A 316 25.04 8.55 0.03
N SER A 317 24.05 8.18 0.85
CA SER A 317 24.25 7.29 1.99
C SER A 317 24.41 5.85 1.53
N SER A 318 25.32 5.11 2.17
CA SER A 318 25.41 3.66 1.99
C SER A 318 24.11 2.98 2.43
N ARG A 319 23.56 2.10 1.59
CA ARG A 319 22.35 1.32 1.91
C ARG A 319 22.44 0.56 3.23
N ARG A 320 23.64 0.18 3.68
CA ARG A 320 23.85 -0.46 5.00
C ARG A 320 23.42 0.43 6.18
N ASN A 321 23.36 1.74 5.98
CA ASN A 321 22.89 2.70 6.98
C ASN A 321 21.37 2.94 6.91
N TYR A 322 20.69 2.35 5.94
CA TYR A 322 19.24 2.40 5.86
C TYR A 322 18.66 1.47 6.94
N ALA A 323 17.98 2.07 7.91
CA ALA A 323 17.21 1.33 8.90
C ALA A 323 16.05 2.20 9.35
N ILE A 324 14.86 1.62 9.46
CA ILE A 324 13.68 2.29 10.00
C ILE A 324 13.47 1.79 11.42
N GLN A 325 13.31 2.72 12.36
CA GLN A 325 13.05 2.38 13.76
C GLN A 325 11.55 2.29 14.00
N SER A 326 11.15 1.43 14.93
CA SER A 326 9.80 1.37 15.47
C SER A 326 9.81 1.87 16.91
N PHE A 327 8.97 2.85 17.22
CA PHE A 327 8.78 3.35 18.59
C PHE A 327 7.33 3.79 18.79
N ARG A 328 6.95 4.14 20.02
CA ARG A 328 5.60 4.65 20.33
C ARG A 328 5.64 6.10 20.79
N LEU A 329 4.61 6.86 20.42
CA LEU A 329 4.38 8.26 20.82
C LEU A 329 2.90 8.47 21.12
N ASP A 330 2.60 9.43 21.99
CA ASP A 330 1.23 9.93 22.18
C ASP A 330 0.99 11.05 21.16
N LEU A 331 0.10 10.79 20.20
CA LEU A 331 -0.31 11.78 19.20
C LEU A 331 -1.63 12.42 19.60
N ASP A 332 -1.90 13.62 19.10
CA ASP A 332 -3.09 14.40 19.44
C ASP A 332 -4.41 13.63 19.20
N PHE A 333 -4.43 12.71 18.24
CA PHE A 333 -5.60 11.90 17.89
C PHE A 333 -5.52 10.43 18.37
N GLU A 334 -4.37 9.95 18.84
CA GLU A 334 -4.19 8.56 19.26
C GLU A 334 -3.03 8.41 20.24
N THR A 335 -3.32 7.97 21.46
CA THR A 335 -2.29 7.67 22.47
C THR A 335 -1.57 6.37 22.14
N ASN A 336 -0.31 6.26 22.54
CA ASN A 336 0.54 5.09 22.39
C ASN A 336 0.62 4.58 20.94
N LYS A 337 0.60 5.51 19.96
CA LYS A 337 0.65 5.20 18.54
C LYS A 337 2.00 4.59 18.18
N LYS A 338 1.98 3.46 17.47
CA LYS A 338 3.20 2.89 16.86
C LYS A 338 3.61 3.74 15.65
N CYS A 339 4.81 4.29 15.72
CA CYS A 339 5.46 5.09 14.70
C CYS A 339 6.60 4.31 14.05
N PHE A 340 6.72 4.41 12.73
CA PHE A 340 7.91 4.01 12.00
C PHE A 340 8.70 5.25 11.62
N GLY A 341 10.00 5.30 11.86
CA GLY A 341 10.67 6.58 11.84
C GLY A 341 12.13 6.61 12.21
N ARG A 342 12.55 7.81 12.56
CA ARG A 342 13.82 8.11 13.23
C ARG A 342 13.55 9.08 14.37
N ARG A 343 14.23 8.84 15.49
CA ARG A 343 14.37 9.82 16.57
C ARG A 343 15.49 10.80 16.26
N ASP A 344 15.44 11.99 16.85
CA ASP A 344 16.43 13.05 16.67
C ASP A 344 16.71 13.35 15.18
N VAL A 345 15.65 13.52 14.40
CA VAL A 345 15.70 13.42 12.94
C VAL A 345 16.66 14.42 12.29
N TYR A 346 16.77 15.63 12.84
CA TYR A 346 17.66 16.69 12.34
C TYR A 346 19.16 16.43 12.58
N ARG A 347 19.50 15.46 13.45
CA ARG A 347 20.89 15.06 13.72
C ARG A 347 21.30 13.83 12.93
N ASN A 348 20.39 13.24 12.14
CA ASN A 348 20.68 12.03 11.39
C ASN A 348 21.50 12.34 10.13
N PRO A 349 22.67 11.70 9.92
CA PRO A 349 23.48 11.96 8.73
C PRO A 349 22.91 11.30 7.46
N ASN A 350 22.11 10.24 7.59
CA ASN A 350 21.67 9.43 6.46
C ASN A 350 20.23 9.72 6.00
N PHE A 351 19.42 10.30 6.88
CA PHE A 351 18.04 10.68 6.60
C PHE A 351 17.88 12.19 6.66
N TYR A 352 16.91 12.71 5.92
CA TYR A 352 16.49 14.10 5.99
C TYR A 352 14.97 14.21 5.95
N VAL A 353 14.46 15.31 6.48
CA VAL A 353 13.03 15.64 6.45
C VAL A 353 12.77 16.80 5.52
N GLN A 354 11.61 16.78 4.89
CA GLN A 354 11.12 17.85 4.04
C GLN A 354 9.63 18.04 4.31
N GLU A 355 9.16 19.28 4.36
CA GLU A 355 7.73 19.54 4.48
C GLU A 355 6.98 19.03 3.26
N ILE A 356 5.76 18.51 3.48
CA ILE A 356 4.90 18.01 2.39
C ILE A 356 4.55 19.12 1.39
N THR A 357 4.52 20.37 1.85
CA THR A 357 4.23 21.59 1.09
C THR A 357 5.20 21.82 -0.06
N ALA A 358 6.41 21.24 0.01
CA ALA A 358 7.42 21.32 -1.04
C ALA A 358 7.10 20.45 -2.27
N PHE A 359 6.07 19.61 -2.22
CA PHE A 359 5.70 18.68 -3.29
C PHE A 359 4.44 19.14 -4.03
N ASN A 360 4.37 18.83 -5.33
CA ASN A 360 3.20 19.15 -6.17
C ASN A 360 1.91 18.41 -5.76
N PHE A 361 2.03 17.36 -4.95
CA PHE A 361 0.91 16.61 -4.38
C PHE A 361 0.62 17.01 -2.91
N SER A 362 1.07 18.18 -2.44
CA SER A 362 0.86 18.62 -1.05
C SER A 362 -0.61 18.66 -0.61
N GLY A 363 -1.53 18.97 -1.53
CA GLY A 363 -2.98 18.96 -1.28
C GLY A 363 -3.64 17.56 -1.30
N LEU A 364 -2.88 16.49 -1.58
CA LEU A 364 -3.42 15.15 -1.80
C LEU A 364 -4.12 14.58 -0.57
N GLU A 365 -3.57 14.79 0.64
CA GLU A 365 -4.18 14.27 1.86
C GLU A 365 -5.56 14.87 2.10
N THR A 366 -5.70 16.18 1.92
CA THR A 366 -6.98 16.89 2.07
C THR A 366 -8.03 16.36 1.11
N LEU A 367 -7.65 16.13 -0.16
CA LEU A 367 -8.54 15.53 -1.16
C LEU A 367 -9.00 14.12 -0.76
N LEU A 368 -8.07 13.29 -0.26
CA LEU A 368 -8.37 11.92 0.15
C LEU A 368 -9.30 11.87 1.36
N ARG A 369 -9.08 12.73 2.37
CA ARG A 369 -9.95 12.86 3.54
C ARG A 369 -11.36 13.30 3.14
N ARG A 370 -11.47 14.27 2.23
CA ARG A 370 -12.75 14.70 1.67
C ARG A 370 -13.48 13.56 0.94
N PHE A 371 -12.80 12.84 0.06
CA PHE A 371 -13.41 11.71 -0.66
C PHE A 371 -13.79 10.56 0.29
N ALA A 372 -12.99 10.30 1.33
CA ALA A 372 -13.33 9.32 2.35
C ALA A 372 -14.61 9.71 3.10
N LEU A 373 -14.77 10.98 3.49
CA LEU A 373 -15.98 11.50 4.12
C LEU A 373 -17.20 11.40 3.19
N GLU A 374 -17.07 11.72 1.91
CA GLU A 374 -18.16 11.56 0.94
C GLU A 374 -18.67 10.11 0.87
N SER A 375 -17.78 9.12 1.04
CA SER A 375 -18.17 7.71 1.03
C SER A 375 -19.15 7.34 2.15
N THR A 376 -19.13 8.06 3.28
CA THR A 376 -20.01 7.76 4.43
C THR A 376 -21.42 8.30 4.23
N GLN A 377 -21.60 9.32 3.38
CA GLN A 377 -22.92 9.90 3.07
C GLN A 377 -23.86 8.92 2.34
N PHE A 378 -23.29 7.85 1.79
CA PHE A 378 -24.03 6.80 1.09
C PHE A 378 -24.18 5.52 1.92
N SER A 379 -23.72 5.52 3.17
CA SER A 379 -23.81 4.38 4.08
C SER A 379 -25.24 4.28 4.67
N PRO A 380 -25.74 3.08 5.00
CA PRO A 380 -27.10 2.91 5.55
C PRO A 380 -27.35 3.62 6.88
N ASP A 381 -26.27 3.95 7.60
CA ASP A 381 -26.29 4.62 8.91
C ASP A 381 -26.17 6.16 8.80
N ALA A 382 -26.26 6.71 7.58
CA ALA A 382 -26.16 8.16 7.29
C ALA A 382 -27.47 8.91 7.55
#